data_AF-A0A847H0N7-F1
#
_entry.id   AF-A0A847H0N7-F1
#
_cell.length_a   1.000
_cell.length_b   1.000
_cell.length_c   1.000
_cell.angle_alpha   90.00
_cell.angle_beta   90.00
_cell.angle_gamma   90.00
#
_symmetry.space_group_name_H-M   'P 1'
#
loop_
_entity.id
_entity.type
_entity.pdbx_description
1 polymer ?
#
loop_
_entity_poly.entity_id
_entity_poly.type
_entity_poly.pdbx_seq_one_letter_code
_entity_poly.pdbx_strand_id
1 'polypeptide(L)'
;MDSTIGPFDYRAELERRVQQFAHYLKLMHGRAHDEVQGNCYIIFEERPPDGATDERKLSEERRVALQLAFAEWTHENASAAPESGIPFDLPDDGWREDPSRNRFVQFAIERNWFCMDLPRNTLFRPEAEEILARRRGFFYLRDRKQFTLYHEDVEGYDPFRKIYIYGDEDSAAEDMAFIFFEVWKFPVESRLYVTAAAFGGKKRWERGFPIE
;
A
#
# COMPACT_ATOMS: atom_id res chain seq x y z
N MET A 1 -25.33 31.46 8.60
CA MET A 1 -25.68 30.17 7.97
C MET A 1 -24.75 29.16 8.60
N ASP A 2 -25.27 28.49 9.62
CA ASP A 2 -24.52 27.54 10.44
C ASP A 2 -24.50 26.21 9.68
N SER A 3 -23.42 25.93 8.97
CA SER A 3 -23.23 24.65 8.29
C SER A 3 -22.78 23.66 9.35
N THR A 4 -23.73 23.02 10.03
CA THR A 4 -23.51 21.80 10.80
C THR A 4 -23.12 20.68 9.84
N ILE A 5 -21.84 20.67 9.46
CA ILE A 5 -21.17 19.48 8.94
C ILE A 5 -21.14 18.53 10.14
N GLY A 6 -21.92 17.44 10.07
CA GLY A 6 -21.87 16.38 11.09
C GLY A 6 -20.44 15.85 11.26
N PRO A 7 -20.13 15.18 12.38
CA PRO A 7 -18.79 14.63 12.59
C PRO A 7 -18.40 13.73 11.42
N PHE A 8 -17.17 13.88 10.93
CA PHE A 8 -16.63 13.07 9.85
C PHE A 8 -16.59 11.59 10.27
N ASP A 9 -17.24 10.72 9.50
CA ASP A 9 -17.26 9.27 9.77
C ASP A 9 -16.00 8.61 9.19
N TYR A 10 -14.96 8.55 10.01
CA TYR A 10 -13.67 7.94 9.64
C TYR A 10 -13.79 6.47 9.28
N ARG A 11 -14.74 5.73 9.87
CA ARG A 11 -14.93 4.31 9.62
C ARG A 11 -15.54 4.10 8.23
N ALA A 12 -16.63 4.81 7.93
CA ALA A 12 -17.28 4.74 6.63
C ALA A 12 -16.31 5.16 5.51
N GLU A 13 -15.52 6.21 5.73
CA GLU A 13 -14.53 6.63 4.74
C GLU A 13 -13.39 5.61 4.59
N LEU A 14 -12.88 5.02 5.67
CA LEU A 14 -11.87 3.97 5.59
C LEU A 14 -12.36 2.75 4.81
N GLU A 15 -13.59 2.29 5.11
CA GLU A 15 -14.21 1.17 4.39
C GLU A 15 -14.35 1.50 2.89
N ARG A 16 -14.81 2.72 2.57
CA ARG A 16 -14.87 3.21 1.20
C ARG A 16 -13.51 3.15 0.51
N ARG A 17 -12.42 3.57 1.18
CA ARG A 17 -11.05 3.50 0.63
C ARG A 17 -10.60 2.08 0.36
N VAL A 18 -10.85 1.16 1.29
CA VAL A 18 -10.54 -0.27 1.08
C VAL A 18 -11.30 -0.82 -0.12
N GLN A 19 -12.59 -0.50 -0.27
CA GLN A 19 -13.40 -0.92 -1.42
C GLN A 19 -12.87 -0.37 -2.74
N GLN A 20 -12.45 0.91 -2.78
CA GLN A 20 -11.82 1.50 -3.97
C GLN A 20 -10.54 0.77 -4.37
N PHE A 21 -9.68 0.51 -3.39
CA PHE A 21 -8.42 -0.22 -3.59
C PHE A 21 -8.68 -1.62 -4.14
N ALA A 22 -9.59 -2.37 -3.51
CA ALA A 22 -9.95 -3.71 -3.93
C ALA A 22 -10.56 -3.72 -5.34
N HIS A 23 -11.39 -2.73 -5.66
CA HIS A 23 -11.95 -2.57 -7.01
C HIS A 23 -10.84 -2.49 -8.07
N TYR A 24 -9.85 -1.63 -7.88
CA TYR A 24 -8.73 -1.49 -8.82
C TYR A 24 -7.88 -2.77 -8.91
N LEU A 25 -7.65 -3.47 -7.80
CA LEU A 25 -6.94 -4.75 -7.83
C LEU A 25 -7.71 -5.83 -8.62
N LYS A 26 -9.04 -5.91 -8.42
CA LYS A 26 -9.93 -6.81 -9.17
C LYS A 26 -9.96 -6.46 -10.68
N LEU A 27 -9.92 -5.18 -11.04
CA LEU A 27 -9.78 -4.76 -12.45
C LEU A 27 -8.47 -5.26 -13.07
N MET A 28 -7.37 -5.21 -12.31
CA MET A 28 -6.07 -5.64 -12.79
C MET A 28 -6.00 -7.15 -13.05
N HIS A 29 -6.73 -7.96 -12.28
CA HIS A 29 -6.90 -9.39 -12.57
C HIS A 29 -7.44 -9.60 -13.98
N GLY A 30 -8.60 -9.02 -14.31
CA GLY A 30 -9.22 -9.16 -15.63
C GLY A 30 -8.31 -8.64 -16.74
N ARG A 31 -7.63 -7.51 -16.53
CA ARG A 31 -6.67 -6.96 -17.49
C ARG A 31 -5.51 -7.92 -17.78
N ALA A 32 -4.91 -8.49 -16.74
CA ALA A 32 -3.78 -9.40 -16.87
C ALA A 32 -4.13 -10.67 -17.66
N HIS A 33 -5.33 -11.22 -17.47
CA HIS A 33 -5.74 -12.49 -18.06
C HIS A 33 -6.47 -12.35 -19.39
N ASP A 34 -7.38 -11.38 -19.50
CA ASP A 34 -8.30 -11.30 -20.62
C ASP A 34 -7.81 -10.32 -21.68
N GLU A 35 -7.13 -9.25 -21.28
CA GLU A 35 -6.74 -8.19 -22.21
C GLU A 35 -5.31 -8.32 -22.72
N VAL A 36 -4.32 -8.47 -21.84
CA VAL A 36 -2.90 -8.48 -22.24
C VAL A 36 -2.24 -9.85 -22.17
N GLN A 37 -2.88 -10.82 -21.52
CA GLN A 37 -2.37 -12.19 -21.32
C GLN A 37 -0.91 -12.19 -20.88
N GLY A 38 -0.61 -11.38 -19.86
CA GLY A 38 0.76 -11.18 -19.40
C GLY A 38 0.85 -10.18 -18.26
N ASN A 39 2.08 -10.02 -17.79
CA ASN A 39 2.35 -9.31 -16.55
C ASN A 39 2.03 -7.81 -16.69
N CYS A 40 1.49 -7.24 -15.63
CA CYS A 40 1.19 -5.82 -15.53
C CYS A 40 1.43 -5.31 -14.11
N TYR A 41 1.31 -4.00 -13.93
CA TYR A 41 1.47 -3.36 -12.63
C TYR A 41 0.41 -2.28 -12.42
N ILE A 42 0.19 -1.98 -11.15
CA ILE A 42 -0.61 -0.85 -10.69
C ILE A 42 0.11 -0.18 -9.52
N ILE A 43 0.15 1.15 -9.52
CA ILE A 43 0.79 1.97 -8.50
C ILE A 43 -0.27 2.89 -7.92
N PHE A 44 -0.34 2.91 -6.59
CA PHE A 44 -1.14 3.82 -5.81
C PHE A 44 -0.20 4.82 -5.15
N GLU A 45 -0.48 6.11 -5.29
CA GLU A 45 0.35 7.16 -4.70
C GLU A 45 -0.51 8.29 -4.17
N GLU A 46 -0.05 8.88 -3.06
CA GLU A 46 -0.51 10.18 -2.63
C GLU A 46 0.34 11.23 -3.36
N ARG A 47 -0.32 12.21 -3.97
CA ARG A 47 0.37 13.37 -4.54
C ARG A 47 0.00 14.59 -3.71
N PRO A 48 0.96 15.24 -3.06
CA PRO A 48 0.72 16.56 -2.50
C PRO A 48 0.27 17.50 -3.63
N PRO A 49 -0.64 18.45 -3.36
CA PRO A 49 -0.86 19.54 -4.32
C PRO A 49 0.47 20.26 -4.58
N ASP A 50 0.76 20.60 -5.85
CA ASP A 50 1.96 21.34 -6.22
C ASP A 50 2.14 22.57 -5.31
N GLY A 51 3.27 22.64 -4.59
CA GLY A 51 3.59 23.75 -3.69
C GLY A 51 3.08 23.62 -2.25
N ALA A 52 2.47 22.50 -1.87
CA ALA A 52 2.18 22.20 -0.47
C ALA A 52 3.49 21.85 0.27
N THR A 53 4.07 22.82 0.97
CA THR A 53 5.12 22.57 1.97
C THR A 53 4.51 21.78 3.12
N ASP A 54 4.70 20.47 3.07
CA ASP A 54 4.98 19.57 4.20
C ASP A 54 4.39 19.96 5.57
N GLU A 55 3.06 20.10 5.68
CA GLU A 55 2.44 20.40 6.98
C GLU A 55 0.95 20.07 7.12
N ARG A 56 0.43 19.06 6.39
CA ARG A 56 -0.83 18.42 6.81
C ARG A 56 -0.56 17.34 7.84
N LYS A 57 0.06 17.71 8.98
CA LYS A 57 0.03 16.84 10.16
C LYS A 57 -1.44 16.74 10.59
N LEU A 58 -1.98 15.53 10.57
CA LEU A 58 -3.27 15.24 11.20
C LEU A 58 -3.24 15.79 12.62
N SER A 59 -4.29 16.49 13.05
CA SER A 59 -4.41 16.85 14.46
C SER A 59 -4.44 15.57 15.29
N GLU A 60 -3.97 15.65 16.53
CA GLU A 60 -3.93 14.49 17.44
C GLU A 60 -5.30 13.81 17.56
N GLU A 61 -6.38 14.60 17.61
CA GLU A 61 -7.75 14.11 17.64
C GLU A 61 -8.12 13.28 16.41
N ARG A 62 -7.75 13.74 15.21
CA ARG A 62 -7.98 12.99 13.96
C ARG A 62 -7.14 11.73 13.90
N ARG A 63 -5.90 11.78 14.40
CA ARG A 63 -5.01 10.62 14.49
C ARG A 63 -5.61 9.54 15.39
N VAL A 64 -6.10 9.93 16.57
CA VAL A 64 -6.74 9.00 17.51
C VAL A 64 -8.03 8.42 16.91
N ALA A 65 -8.85 9.25 16.25
CA ALA A 65 -10.07 8.77 15.60
C ALA A 65 -9.80 7.74 14.50
N LEU A 66 -8.78 7.98 13.66
CA LEU A 66 -8.35 7.06 12.62
C LEU A 66 -7.82 5.75 13.22
N GLN A 67 -6.98 5.84 14.26
CA GLN A 67 -6.46 4.66 14.97
C GLN A 67 -7.57 3.80 15.59
N LEU A 68 -8.60 4.43 16.15
CA LEU A 68 -9.76 3.73 16.68
C LEU A 68 -10.54 3.05 15.55
N ALA A 69 -10.79 3.75 14.44
CA ALA A 69 -11.46 3.17 13.27
C ALA A 69 -10.69 1.95 12.72
N PHE A 70 -9.36 2.02 12.66
CA PHE A 70 -8.52 0.88 12.28
C PHE A 70 -8.52 -0.24 13.30
N ALA A 71 -8.48 0.05 14.61
CA ALA A 71 -8.51 -0.96 15.66
C ALA A 71 -9.84 -1.74 15.65
N GLU A 72 -10.96 -1.05 15.51
CA GLU A 72 -12.28 -1.66 15.39
C GLU A 72 -12.37 -2.54 14.14
N TRP A 73 -11.84 -2.07 13.03
CA TRP A 73 -11.88 -2.78 11.76
C TRP A 73 -10.92 -3.99 11.70
N THR A 74 -9.70 -3.87 12.25
CA THR A 74 -8.73 -4.98 12.29
C THR A 74 -9.09 -6.08 13.30
N HIS A 75 -9.95 -5.80 14.29
CA HIS A 75 -10.40 -6.80 15.26
C HIS A 75 -11.13 -8.00 14.61
N GLU A 76 -11.67 -7.84 13.39
CA GLU A 76 -12.31 -8.92 12.63
C GLU A 76 -11.30 -9.81 11.88
N ASN A 77 -10.08 -9.30 11.60
CA ASN A 77 -9.05 -9.98 10.79
C ASN A 77 -7.74 -10.27 11.55
N ALA A 78 -7.69 -9.99 12.85
CA ALA A 78 -6.48 -10.13 13.67
C ALA A 78 -6.12 -11.61 13.92
N SER A 79 -5.13 -12.11 13.20
CA SER A 79 -4.38 -13.31 13.59
C SER A 79 -3.26 -12.90 14.54
N ALA A 80 -3.07 -13.64 15.65
CA ALA A 80 -2.16 -13.30 16.75
C ALA A 80 -0.81 -12.71 16.29
N ALA A 81 -0.37 -11.63 16.92
CA ALA A 81 0.97 -11.10 16.66
C ALA A 81 2.04 -12.20 16.87
N PRO A 82 3.11 -12.26 16.06
CA PRO A 82 4.24 -13.10 16.39
C PRO A 82 4.77 -12.71 17.77
N GLU A 83 5.16 -13.70 18.58
CA GLU A 83 5.76 -13.49 19.90
C GLU A 83 6.91 -12.48 19.78
N SER A 84 6.73 -11.34 20.43
CA SER A 84 7.68 -10.23 20.40
C SER A 84 9.00 -10.65 21.04
N GLY A 85 10.09 -10.55 20.29
CA GLY A 85 11.44 -10.73 20.86
C GLY A 85 12.55 -11.13 19.90
N ILE A 86 12.25 -11.59 18.69
CA ILE A 86 13.27 -11.87 17.68
C ILE A 86 13.50 -10.60 16.86
N PRO A 87 14.70 -9.99 16.88
CA PRO A 87 15.02 -8.89 16.00
C PRO A 87 14.82 -9.33 14.54
N PHE A 88 14.10 -8.54 13.75
CA PHE A 88 14.07 -8.76 12.31
C PHE A 88 15.48 -8.52 11.75
N ASP A 89 16.00 -9.45 10.95
CA ASP A 89 17.23 -9.24 10.20
C ASP A 89 16.92 -8.29 9.03
N LEU A 90 17.13 -6.99 9.26
CA LEU A 90 16.83 -5.93 8.31
C LEU A 90 18.08 -5.48 7.57
N PRO A 91 17.97 -5.07 6.29
CA PRO A 91 19.05 -4.39 5.58
C PRO A 91 19.56 -3.14 6.32
N ASP A 92 20.84 -2.83 6.19
CA ASP A 92 21.42 -1.63 6.80
C ASP A 92 21.23 -0.36 5.93
N ASP A 93 21.09 -0.52 4.62
CA ASP A 93 21.07 0.56 3.63
C ASP A 93 19.81 0.57 2.74
N GLY A 94 19.71 1.58 1.88
CA GLY A 94 18.63 1.71 0.87
C GLY A 94 17.30 2.22 1.42
N TRP A 95 17.22 2.50 2.72
CA TRP A 95 16.06 3.10 3.37
C TRP A 95 15.79 4.51 2.88
N ARG A 96 14.54 4.94 3.08
CA ARG A 96 14.20 6.34 2.93
C ARG A 96 14.96 7.20 3.95
N GLU A 97 15.53 8.29 3.47
CA GLU A 97 16.25 9.28 4.31
C GLU A 97 15.52 10.63 4.37
N ASP A 98 14.64 10.93 3.40
CA ASP A 98 14.01 12.24 3.23
C ASP A 98 12.48 12.13 3.05
N PRO A 99 11.66 12.85 3.84
CA PRO A 99 10.20 12.91 3.67
C PRO A 99 9.73 13.63 2.39
N SER A 100 10.58 14.36 1.66
CA SER A 100 10.18 15.18 0.50
C SER A 100 9.71 14.41 -0.74
N ARG A 101 9.97 13.10 -0.83
CA ARG A 101 9.62 12.28 -2.02
C ARG A 101 8.21 11.68 -1.91
N ASN A 102 7.52 11.54 -3.05
CA ASN A 102 6.22 10.87 -3.06
C ASN A 102 6.33 9.43 -2.51
N ARG A 103 5.37 9.05 -1.66
CA ARG A 103 5.20 7.65 -1.21
C ARG A 103 4.24 6.95 -2.15
N PHE A 104 4.53 5.70 -2.45
CA PHE A 104 3.67 4.89 -3.30
C PHE A 104 3.74 3.43 -2.90
N VAL A 105 2.64 2.72 -3.14
CA VAL A 105 2.54 1.27 -3.07
C VAL A 105 2.39 0.76 -4.49
N GLN A 106 3.21 -0.22 -4.87
CA GLN A 106 3.10 -0.87 -6.17
C GLN A 106 2.54 -2.28 -5.99
N PHE A 107 1.77 -2.74 -6.96
CA PHE A 107 1.49 -4.15 -7.14
C PHE A 107 2.02 -4.61 -8.49
N ALA A 108 2.71 -5.75 -8.48
CA ALA A 108 3.02 -6.51 -9.68
C ALA A 108 2.02 -7.67 -9.81
N ILE A 109 1.46 -7.83 -11.01
CA ILE A 109 0.41 -8.79 -11.32
C ILE A 109 1.01 -9.84 -12.25
N GLU A 110 1.16 -11.06 -11.74
CA GLU A 110 1.70 -12.22 -12.43
C GLU A 110 0.58 -13.18 -12.81
N ARG A 111 0.83 -14.16 -13.67
CA ARG A 111 -0.22 -15.04 -14.21
C ARG A 111 -1.08 -15.77 -13.16
N ASN A 112 -0.53 -16.13 -12.00
CA ASN A 112 -1.23 -16.96 -11.00
C ASN A 112 -1.30 -16.34 -9.61
N TRP A 113 -0.67 -15.18 -9.43
CA TRP A 113 -0.51 -14.52 -8.14
C TRP A 113 -0.20 -13.05 -8.39
N PHE A 114 -0.26 -12.25 -7.35
CA PHE A 114 0.19 -10.87 -7.41
C PHE A 114 0.89 -10.52 -6.11
N CYS A 115 1.68 -9.46 -6.12
CA CYS A 115 2.37 -9.04 -4.91
C CYS A 115 2.29 -7.55 -4.72
N MET A 116 2.16 -7.16 -3.45
CA MET A 116 2.45 -5.80 -3.02
C MET A 116 3.96 -5.66 -2.89
N ASP A 117 4.47 -4.59 -3.45
CA ASP A 117 5.87 -4.23 -3.49
C ASP A 117 6.04 -2.82 -2.93
N LEU A 118 6.84 -2.71 -1.87
CA LEU A 118 7.32 -1.47 -1.29
C LEU A 118 8.83 -1.40 -1.50
N PRO A 119 9.30 -0.62 -2.49
CA PRO A 119 10.73 -0.37 -2.65
C PRO A 119 11.31 0.24 -1.37
N ARG A 120 12.52 -0.15 -0.95
CA ARG A 120 13.11 0.28 0.34
C ARG A 120 13.14 1.81 0.51
N ASN A 121 13.30 2.56 -0.59
CA ASN A 121 13.31 4.01 -0.57
C ASN A 121 11.93 4.68 -0.33
N THR A 122 10.83 3.91 -0.27
CA THR A 122 9.50 4.41 0.11
C THR A 122 9.23 4.30 1.61
N LEU A 123 10.05 3.54 2.34
CA LEU A 123 9.91 3.25 3.77
C LEU A 123 11.09 3.74 4.59
N PHE A 124 10.81 4.34 5.73
CA PHE A 124 11.80 4.43 6.80
C PHE A 124 11.93 3.08 7.50
N ARG A 125 13.12 2.74 8.02
CA ARG A 125 13.35 1.47 8.74
C ARG A 125 12.31 1.17 9.84
N PRO A 126 11.94 2.12 10.73
CA PRO A 126 10.91 1.88 11.75
C PRO A 126 9.53 1.56 11.18
N GLU A 127 9.19 2.07 9.99
CA GLU A 127 7.92 1.78 9.33
C GLU A 127 7.87 0.32 8.85
N ALA A 128 8.98 -0.18 8.31
CA ALA A 128 9.07 -1.58 7.89
C ALA A 128 9.02 -2.54 9.09
N GLU A 129 9.67 -2.18 10.21
CA GLU A 129 9.58 -2.89 11.49
C GLU A 129 8.13 -2.95 11.99
N GLU A 130 7.42 -1.83 11.93
CA GLU A 130 6.00 -1.78 12.31
C GLU A 130 5.14 -2.69 11.43
N ILE A 131 5.35 -2.68 10.11
CA ILE A 131 4.59 -3.56 9.20
C ILE A 131 4.87 -5.03 9.52
N LEU A 132 6.13 -5.43 9.69
CA LEU A 132 6.50 -6.81 10.03
C LEU A 132 5.91 -7.27 11.37
N ALA A 133 5.85 -6.38 12.36
CA ALA A 133 5.30 -6.69 13.67
C ALA A 133 3.76 -6.85 13.64
N ARG A 134 3.07 -6.05 12.82
CA ARG A 134 1.60 -5.94 12.85
C ARG A 134 0.88 -6.68 11.74
N ARG A 135 1.55 -6.98 10.62
CA ARG A 135 0.95 -7.62 9.44
C ARG A 135 1.76 -8.84 9.02
N ARG A 136 1.11 -10.01 9.05
CA ARG A 136 1.74 -11.27 8.64
C ARG A 136 1.94 -11.32 7.13
N GLY A 137 2.96 -12.06 6.72
CA GLY A 137 3.21 -12.42 5.32
C GLY A 137 4.10 -11.45 4.55
N PHE A 138 4.48 -10.32 5.15
CA PHE A 138 5.52 -9.45 4.61
C PHE A 138 6.93 -10.04 4.84
N PHE A 139 7.84 -9.80 3.91
CA PHE A 139 9.24 -10.25 3.94
C PHE A 139 10.12 -9.40 3.01
N TYR A 140 11.45 -9.47 3.16
CA TYR A 140 12.39 -8.94 2.16
C TYR A 140 12.66 -9.99 1.09
N LEU A 141 12.68 -9.56 -0.17
CA LEU A 141 12.87 -10.47 -1.30
C LEU A 141 14.18 -11.27 -1.20
N ARG A 142 15.25 -10.70 -0.64
CA ARG A 142 16.53 -11.37 -0.38
C ARG A 142 16.37 -12.67 0.43
N ASP A 143 15.40 -12.71 1.34
CA ASP A 143 15.14 -13.85 2.22
C ASP A 143 14.30 -14.93 1.51
N ARG A 144 13.60 -14.57 0.43
CA ARG A 144 12.68 -15.45 -0.30
C ARG A 144 12.77 -15.24 -1.82
N LYS A 145 13.96 -15.49 -2.36
CA LYS A 145 14.30 -15.31 -3.79
C LYS A 145 13.42 -16.10 -4.77
N GLN A 146 12.67 -17.11 -4.30
CA GLN A 146 11.69 -17.81 -5.14
C GLN A 146 10.53 -16.92 -5.61
N PHE A 147 10.33 -15.76 -4.98
CA PHE A 147 9.31 -14.77 -5.36
C PHE A 147 9.87 -13.61 -6.17
N THR A 148 11.08 -13.75 -6.72
CA THR A 148 11.66 -12.79 -7.64
C THR A 148 10.86 -12.78 -8.94
N LEU A 149 10.43 -11.60 -9.38
CA LEU A 149 9.69 -11.45 -10.63
C LEU A 149 10.64 -11.69 -11.82
N TYR A 150 10.08 -12.17 -12.93
CA TYR A 150 10.88 -12.44 -14.13
C TYR A 150 11.48 -11.12 -14.68
N HIS A 151 12.81 -11.09 -14.85
CA HIS A 151 13.60 -9.89 -15.20
C HIS A 151 13.64 -8.76 -14.15
N GLU A 152 13.33 -9.05 -12.89
CA GLU A 152 13.50 -8.09 -11.81
C GLU A 152 14.99 -7.87 -11.47
N ASP A 153 15.40 -6.60 -11.42
CA ASP A 153 16.73 -6.21 -10.96
C ASP A 153 16.76 -6.15 -9.42
N VAL A 154 16.98 -7.31 -8.81
CA VAL A 154 16.95 -7.49 -7.34
C VAL A 154 18.18 -6.88 -6.66
N GLU A 155 19.34 -6.85 -7.33
CA GLU A 155 20.63 -6.48 -6.72
C GLU A 155 20.68 -5.01 -6.26
N GLY A 156 19.84 -4.14 -6.82
CA GLY A 156 19.75 -2.73 -6.41
C GLY A 156 18.60 -2.37 -5.46
N TYR A 157 17.52 -3.14 -5.44
CA TYR A 157 16.23 -2.65 -4.91
C TYR A 157 15.66 -3.44 -3.73
N ASP A 158 16.00 -4.73 -3.57
CA ASP A 158 15.49 -5.67 -2.54
C ASP A 158 14.15 -5.24 -1.88
N PRO A 159 13.03 -5.41 -2.59
CA PRO A 159 11.77 -4.86 -2.14
C PRO A 159 11.24 -5.54 -0.90
N PHE A 160 10.52 -4.76 -0.09
CA PHE A 160 9.69 -5.28 0.98
C PHE A 160 8.34 -5.72 0.40
N ARG A 161 8.06 -7.02 0.45
CA ARG A 161 7.05 -7.67 -0.39
C ARG A 161 6.09 -8.51 0.44
N LYS A 162 4.85 -8.59 -0.04
CA LYS A 162 3.87 -9.61 0.36
C LYS A 162 3.18 -10.20 -0.86
N ILE A 163 3.02 -11.52 -0.87
CA ILE A 163 2.40 -12.29 -1.96
C ILE A 163 0.94 -12.56 -1.64
N TYR A 164 0.11 -12.49 -2.68
CA TYR A 164 -1.32 -12.77 -2.66
C TYR A 164 -1.68 -13.70 -3.81
N ILE A 165 -2.74 -14.48 -3.64
CA ILE A 165 -3.35 -15.23 -4.74
C ILE A 165 -4.62 -14.52 -5.20
N TYR A 166 -5.08 -14.80 -6.42
CA TYR A 166 -6.34 -14.26 -6.90
C TYR A 166 -7.51 -14.68 -6.01
N GLY A 167 -8.37 -13.72 -5.66
CA GLY A 167 -9.35 -13.84 -4.58
C GLY A 167 -8.96 -13.10 -3.30
N ASP A 168 -7.67 -12.77 -3.09
CA ASP A 168 -7.20 -12.02 -1.92
C ASP A 168 -7.19 -10.49 -2.15
N GLU A 169 -7.85 -9.97 -3.18
CA GLU A 169 -7.79 -8.54 -3.52
C GLU A 169 -8.31 -7.64 -2.39
N ASP A 170 -9.31 -8.11 -1.64
CA ASP A 170 -9.82 -7.39 -0.48
C ASP A 170 -8.74 -7.34 0.62
N SER A 171 -8.13 -8.47 0.99
CA SER A 171 -7.01 -8.54 1.95
C SER A 171 -5.81 -7.67 1.54
N ALA A 172 -5.48 -7.62 0.25
CA ALA A 172 -4.42 -6.77 -0.27
C ALA A 172 -4.75 -5.27 -0.17
N ALA A 173 -6.02 -4.92 -0.41
CA ALA A 173 -6.51 -3.56 -0.20
C ALA A 173 -6.47 -3.17 1.29
N GLU A 174 -6.72 -4.12 2.18
CA GLU A 174 -6.60 -3.90 3.62
C GLU A 174 -5.18 -3.59 4.06
N ASP A 175 -4.21 -4.37 3.58
CA ASP A 175 -2.80 -4.14 3.84
C ASP A 175 -2.36 -2.77 3.29
N MET A 176 -2.89 -2.37 2.13
CA MET A 176 -2.59 -1.07 1.54
C MET A 176 -3.18 0.08 2.37
N ALA A 177 -4.42 -0.03 2.82
CA ALA A 177 -5.04 0.96 3.69
C ALA A 177 -4.25 1.12 5.00
N PHE A 178 -3.81 0.02 5.60
CA PHE A 178 -2.92 0.04 6.75
C PHE A 178 -1.63 0.82 6.47
N ILE A 179 -0.96 0.57 5.34
CA ILE A 179 0.27 1.30 4.99
C ILE A 179 0.01 2.79 4.79
N PHE A 180 -1.00 3.17 4.00
CA PHE A 180 -1.28 4.58 3.68
C PHE A 180 -1.67 5.38 4.93
N PHE A 181 -2.60 4.86 5.72
CA PHE A 181 -3.30 5.66 6.72
C PHE A 181 -2.75 5.40 8.13
N GLU A 182 -2.27 4.19 8.43
CA GLU A 182 -1.65 3.89 9.72
C GLU A 182 -0.14 4.04 9.70
N VAL A 183 0.58 3.51 8.71
CA VAL A 183 2.05 3.59 8.74
C VAL A 183 2.52 4.99 8.30
N TRP A 184 2.02 5.46 7.16
CA TRP A 184 2.41 6.76 6.59
C TRP A 184 1.62 7.94 7.12
N LYS A 185 0.58 7.67 7.91
CA LYS A 185 -0.27 8.69 8.57
C LYS A 185 -0.89 9.68 7.57
N PHE A 186 -1.17 9.24 6.35
CA PHE A 186 -1.93 10.07 5.41
C PHE A 186 -3.37 10.24 5.91
N PRO A 187 -3.96 11.42 5.74
CA PRO A 187 -5.39 11.60 5.93
C PRO A 187 -6.18 10.61 5.06
N VAL A 188 -7.23 9.99 5.61
CA VAL A 188 -8.07 9.04 4.86
C VAL A 188 -8.82 9.73 3.71
N GLU A 189 -9.09 11.03 3.86
CA GLU A 189 -9.65 11.90 2.84
C GLU A 189 -8.63 12.35 1.77
N SER A 190 -7.36 11.96 1.88
CA SER A 190 -6.32 12.37 0.94
C SER A 190 -6.67 11.97 -0.49
N ARG A 191 -6.30 12.83 -1.44
CA ARG A 191 -6.49 12.54 -2.84
C ARG A 191 -5.41 11.57 -3.29
N LEU A 192 -5.84 10.35 -3.63
CA LEU A 192 -4.97 9.30 -4.10
C LEU A 192 -5.08 9.16 -5.61
N TYR A 193 -3.98 8.74 -6.21
CA TYR A 193 -3.85 8.58 -7.65
C TYR A 193 -3.41 7.17 -7.98
N VAL A 194 -3.87 6.70 -9.13
CA VAL A 194 -3.54 5.39 -9.67
C VAL A 194 -2.87 5.50 -11.03
N THR A 195 -1.85 4.68 -11.23
CA THR A 195 -1.20 4.47 -12.54
C THR A 195 -1.15 2.98 -12.79
N ALA A 196 -1.61 2.51 -13.94
CA ALA A 196 -1.54 1.09 -14.27
C ALA A 196 -1.19 0.86 -15.75
N ALA A 197 -0.32 -0.13 -15.99
CA ALA A 197 0.13 -0.47 -17.32
C ALA A 197 0.61 -1.93 -17.40
N ALA A 198 0.63 -2.47 -18.62
CA ALA A 198 1.29 -3.73 -18.90
C ALA A 198 2.81 -3.52 -18.95
N PHE A 199 3.57 -4.52 -18.50
CA PHE A 199 5.03 -4.50 -18.64
C PHE A 199 5.44 -4.46 -20.12
N GLY A 200 6.59 -3.86 -20.40
CA GLY A 200 7.08 -3.66 -21.77
C GLY A 200 6.29 -2.64 -22.59
N GLY A 201 5.40 -1.87 -21.96
CA GLY A 201 4.68 -0.76 -22.61
C GLY A 201 3.59 -1.18 -23.58
N LYS A 202 3.18 -2.46 -23.58
CA LYS A 202 2.18 -3.02 -24.50
C LYS A 202 0.81 -2.32 -24.39
N LYS A 203 0.44 -1.88 -23.19
CA LYS A 203 -0.83 -1.21 -22.88
C LYS A 203 -0.69 -0.32 -21.66
N ARG A 204 -1.40 0.80 -21.65
CA ARG A 204 -1.50 1.73 -20.52
C ARG A 204 -2.98 2.01 -20.26
N TRP A 205 -3.42 1.91 -19.01
CA TRP A 205 -4.81 2.12 -18.63
C TRP A 205 -4.94 3.44 -17.87
N GLU A 206 -4.33 3.56 -16.71
CA GLU A 206 -4.33 4.79 -15.90
C GLU A 206 -2.97 5.47 -15.91
N ARG A 207 -2.96 6.80 -15.89
CA ARG A 207 -1.76 7.62 -15.77
C ARG A 207 -2.00 8.77 -14.78
N GLY A 208 -1.79 8.48 -13.50
CA GLY A 208 -2.08 9.43 -12.42
C GLY A 208 -3.55 9.84 -12.39
N PHE A 209 -4.45 8.86 -12.51
CA PHE A 209 -5.89 9.09 -12.45
C PHE A 209 -6.34 9.16 -10.98
N PRO A 210 -7.18 10.14 -10.57
CA PRO A 210 -7.64 10.21 -9.19
C PRO A 210 -8.56 9.02 -8.86
N ILE A 211 -8.44 8.48 -7.66
CA ILE A 211 -9.32 7.41 -7.17
C ILE A 211 -10.62 8.04 -6.65
N GLU A 212 -11.76 7.65 -7.25
CA GLU A 212 -13.11 8.18 -6.96
C GLU A 212 -13.95 7.26 -6.08
#